data_AF-A0A524QHA9-F1
#
_entry.id   AF-A0A524QHA9-F1
#
_cell.length_a   1.000
_cell.length_b   1.000
_cell.length_c   1.000
_cell.angle_alpha   90.00
_cell.angle_beta   90.00
_cell.angle_gamma   90.00
#
_symmetry.space_group_name_H-M   'P 1'
#
loop_
_entity.id
_entity.type
_entity.pdbx_description
1 polymer ?
#
loop_
_entity_poly.entity_id
_entity_poly.type
_entity_poly.pdbx_seq_one_letter_code
_entity_poly.pdbx_strand_id
1 'polypeptide(L)' 'MSNDFIALADFFRGERTMTFKAWIMQQQKRADPVGDLARDVIKDRTWPPTQDMLKLRQHMVQRGSSEGARSALDQAYA' A
#
# COMPACT_ATOMS: atom_id res chain seq x y z
N MET A 1 -5.60 -13.53 -10.87
CA MET A 1 -5.11 -13.57 -9.48
C MET A 1 -6.01 -12.66 -8.67
N SER A 2 -6.56 -13.14 -7.56
CA SER A 2 -7.46 -12.35 -6.73
C SER A 2 -6.61 -11.45 -5.84
N ASN A 3 -6.85 -10.15 -5.89
CA ASN A 3 -6.04 -9.17 -5.15
C ASN A 3 -6.46 -9.16 -3.68
N ASP A 4 -5.58 -9.60 -2.78
CA ASP A 4 -5.90 -9.77 -1.36
C ASP A 4 -6.35 -8.46 -0.68
N PHE A 5 -5.80 -7.30 -1.08
CA PHE A 5 -6.25 -6.02 -0.51
C PHE A 5 -7.69 -5.67 -0.93
N ILE A 6 -8.01 -5.78 -2.22
CA ILE A 6 -9.36 -5.48 -2.74
C ILE A 6 -10.35 -6.51 -2.21
N ALA A 7 -9.98 -7.79 -2.20
CA ALA A 7 -10.81 -8.86 -1.65
C ALA A 7 -11.08 -8.66 -0.14
N LEU A 8 -10.07 -8.27 0.66
CA LEU A 8 -10.28 -7.93 2.07
C LEU A 8 -11.16 -6.68 2.21
N ALA A 9 -10.90 -5.62 1.46
CA ALA A 9 -11.68 -4.38 1.53
C ALA A 9 -13.15 -4.60 1.17
N ASP A 10 -13.44 -5.43 0.18
CA ASP A 10 -14.79 -5.81 -0.22
C ASP A 10 -15.47 -6.78 0.77
N PHE A 11 -14.70 -7.70 1.36
CA PHE A 11 -15.20 -8.64 2.38
C PHE A 11 -15.64 -7.92 3.67
N PHE A 12 -14.93 -6.86 4.08
CA PHE A 12 -15.22 -6.11 5.32
C PHE A 12 -16.35 -5.06 5.19
N ARG A 13 -17.21 -5.14 4.18
CA ARG A 13 -18.30 -4.15 3.96
C ARG A 13 -19.30 -4.01 5.14
N GLY A 14 -19.24 -4.89 6.15
CA GLY A 14 -20.03 -4.79 7.40
C GLY A 14 -19.27 -4.36 8.67
N GLU A 15 -17.92 -4.36 8.69
CA GLU A 15 -17.11 -4.03 9.87
C GLU A 15 -15.87 -3.24 9.46
N ARG A 16 -15.82 -1.93 9.78
CA ARG A 16 -14.70 -0.98 9.57
C ARG A 16 -13.83 -1.25 8.34
N THR A 17 -14.10 -0.56 7.23
CA THR A 17 -13.28 -0.56 6.01
C THR A 17 -11.78 -0.47 6.34
N MET A 18 -11.04 -1.57 6.13
CA MET A 18 -9.59 -1.62 6.29
C MET A 18 -8.95 -0.65 5.30
N THR A 19 -8.11 0.27 5.78
CA THR A 19 -7.42 1.21 4.88
C THR A 19 -6.21 0.57 4.23
N PHE A 20 -5.81 1.05 3.04
CA PHE A 20 -4.57 0.61 2.39
C PHE A 20 -3.37 0.73 3.34
N LYS A 21 -3.27 1.85 4.08
CA LYS A 21 -2.21 2.04 5.08
C LYS A 21 -2.26 0.95 6.16
N ALA A 22 -3.44 0.65 6.71
CA ALA A 22 -3.57 -0.39 7.73
C ALA A 22 -3.26 -1.79 7.19
N TRP A 23 -3.61 -2.06 5.92
CA TRP A 23 -3.29 -3.32 5.26
C TRP A 23 -1.80 -3.45 4.95
N ILE A 24 -1.18 -2.45 4.31
CA ILE A 24 0.24 -2.50 3.91
C ILE A 24 1.16 -2.60 5.12
N MET A 25 0.81 -1.98 6.25
CA MET A 25 1.57 -2.12 7.51
C MET A 25 1.64 -3.58 8.01
N GLN A 26 0.65 -4.42 7.69
CA GLN A 26 0.67 -5.85 8.05
C GLN A 26 1.62 -6.65 7.16
N GLN A 27 1.99 -6.12 5.99
CA GLN A 27 2.84 -6.77 5.00
C GLN A 27 4.35 -6.62 5.28
N GLN A 28 4.73 -5.95 6.38
CA GLN A 28 6.13 -5.64 6.72
C GLN A 28 7.08 -6.85 6.82
N LYS A 29 6.54 -8.06 6.98
CA LYS A 29 7.31 -9.31 7.10
C LYS A 29 7.53 -10.02 5.76
N ARG A 30 6.94 -9.54 4.65
CA ARG A 30 7.19 -10.09 3.32
C ARG A 30 8.64 -9.82 2.90
N ALA A 31 9.22 -10.79 2.21
CA ALA A 31 10.57 -10.71 1.65
C ALA A 31 10.58 -10.30 0.16
N ASP A 32 9.55 -9.56 -0.26
CA ASP A 32 9.35 -9.10 -1.63
C ASP A 32 9.20 -7.56 -1.66
N PRO A 33 9.10 -6.95 -2.86
CA PRO A 33 9.00 -5.50 -2.98
C PRO A 33 7.83 -4.87 -2.21
N VAL A 34 6.73 -5.60 -2.00
CA VAL A 34 5.58 -5.13 -1.21
C VAL A 34 5.96 -5.06 0.28
N GLY A 35 6.74 -6.02 0.77
CA GLY A 35 7.30 -5.98 2.14
C GLY A 35 8.35 -4.89 2.35
N ASP A 36 9.12 -4.55 1.31
CA ASP A 36 10.01 -3.37 1.34
C ASP A 36 9.18 -2.08 1.43
N LEU A 37 8.17 -1.93 0.56
CA LEU A 37 7.27 -0.78 0.57
C LEU A 37 6.55 -0.64 1.92
N ALA A 38 6.10 -1.73 2.52
CA ALA A 38 5.47 -1.72 3.84
C ALA A 38 6.39 -1.11 4.92
N ARG A 39 7.68 -1.48 4.91
CA ARG A 39 8.67 -0.94 5.86
C ARG A 39 8.92 0.55 5.63
N ASP A 40 8.87 1.01 4.39
CA ASP A 40 8.99 2.44 4.06
C ASP A 40 7.76 3.23 4.53
N VAL A 41 6.56 2.74 4.23
CA VAL A 41 5.29 3.36 4.65
C VAL A 41 5.17 3.46 6.18
N ILE A 42 5.63 2.44 6.92
CA ILE A 42 5.64 2.47 8.39
C ILE A 42 6.53 3.58 8.93
N LYS A 43 7.68 3.84 8.29
CA LYS A 43 8.63 4.88 8.68
C LYS A 43 8.18 6.27 8.22
N ASP A 44 7.38 6.36 7.17
CA ASP A 44 6.92 7.63 6.61
C ASP A 44 5.74 8.22 7.39
N ARG A 45 6.05 9.16 8.29
CA ARG A 45 5.05 9.95 9.02
C ARG A 45 4.22 10.88 8.13
N THR A 46 4.70 11.20 6.94
CA THR A 46 4.03 12.06 5.96
C THR A 46 3.17 11.28 4.96
N TRP A 47 3.07 9.95 5.14
CA TRP A 47 2.28 9.11 4.27
C TRP A 47 0.82 9.58 4.22
N PRO A 48 0.28 9.89 3.03
CA PRO A 48 -1.04 10.49 2.90
C PRO A 48 -2.14 9.53 3.39
N PRO A 49 -3.16 10.02 4.10
CA PRO A 49 -4.27 9.21 4.61
C PRO A 49 -5.30 8.94 3.51
N THR A 50 -4.86 8.37 2.39
CA THR A 50 -5.71 8.03 1.25
C THR A 50 -5.51 6.57 0.82
N GLN A 51 -6.52 6.02 0.16
CA GLN A 51 -6.47 4.68 -0.45
C GLN A 51 -6.43 4.76 -1.97
N ASP A 52 -6.44 5.97 -2.53
CA ASP A 52 -6.39 6.21 -3.96
C ASP A 52 -4.96 5.95 -4.46
N MET A 53 -4.80 4.86 -5.20
CA MET A 53 -3.52 4.44 -5.77
C MET A 53 -2.82 5.56 -6.54
N LEU A 54 -3.57 6.37 -7.31
CA LEU A 54 -2.97 7.44 -8.11
C LEU A 54 -2.39 8.53 -7.22
N LYS A 55 -3.09 8.91 -6.15
CA LYS A 55 -2.60 9.91 -5.18
C LYS A 55 -1.39 9.38 -4.40
N LEU A 56 -1.40 8.10 -4.01
CA LEU A 56 -0.25 7.45 -3.38
C LEU A 56 0.95 7.44 -4.31
N ARG A 57 0.76 7.07 -5.58
CA ARG A 57 1.81 7.05 -6.61
C ARG A 57 2.39 8.43 -6.85
N GLN A 58 1.53 9.45 -6.95
CA GLN A 58 1.97 10.85 -7.09
C GLN A 58 2.80 11.31 -5.88
N HIS A 59 2.36 11.00 -4.67
CA HIS A 59 3.12 11.29 -3.45
C HIS A 59 4.50 10.62 -3.49
N MET A 60 4.57 9.34 -3.85
CA MET A 60 5.85 8.61 -3.98
C MET A 60 6.78 9.25 -5.02
N VAL A 61 6.26 9.68 -6.17
CA VAL A 61 7.04 10.41 -7.18
C VAL A 61 7.58 11.73 -6.62
N GLN A 62 6.75 12.52 -5.94
CA GLN A 62 7.16 13.80 -5.33
C GLN A 62 8.25 13.63 -4.27
N ARG A 63 8.26 12.49 -3.57
CA ARG A 63 9.27 12.12 -2.57
C ARG A 63 10.54 11.53 -3.19
N GLY A 64 10.62 11.41 -4.52
CA GLY A 64 11.77 10.85 -5.21
C GLY A 64 11.89 9.32 -5.07
N SER A 65 10.75 8.63 -4.88
CA SER A 65 10.75 7.17 -4.71
C SER A 65 11.22 6.45 -5.96
N SER A 66 11.97 5.36 -5.77
CA SER A 66 12.50 4.54 -6.86
C SER A 66 11.39 3.90 -7.70
N GLU A 67 11.73 3.47 -8.92
CA GLU A 67 10.81 2.70 -9.77
C GLU A 67 10.36 1.40 -9.08
N GLY A 68 11.26 0.75 -8.33
CA GLY A 68 10.94 -0.46 -7.58
C GLY A 68 9.86 -0.23 -6.53
N ALA A 69 9.93 0.87 -5.78
CA ALA A 69 8.90 1.21 -4.81
C ALA A 69 7.55 1.51 -5.48
N ARG A 70 7.56 2.17 -6.64
CA ARG A 70 6.35 2.46 -7.43
C ARG A 70 5.74 1.18 -8.01
N SER A 71 6.56 0.26 -8.51
CA SER A 71 6.11 -1.05 -8.96
C SER A 71 5.57 -1.91 -7.81
N ALA A 72 6.14 -1.80 -6.61
CA ALA A 72 5.60 -2.46 -5.42
C ALA A 72 4.20 -1.94 -5.05
N LEU A 73 3.94 -0.65 -5.24
CA LEU A 73 2.59 -0.09 -5.08
C LEU A 73 1.64 -0.67 -6.12
N ASP A 74 2.04 -0.71 -7.39
CA ASP A 74 1.22 -1.30 -8.45
C ASP A 74 0.94 -2.79 -8.17
N GLN A 75 1.93 -3.56 -7.67
CA GLN A 75 1.78 -4.95 -7.26
C GLN A 75 0.86 -5.13 -6.04
N ALA A 76 0.81 -4.15 -5.13
CA ALA A 76 -0.09 -4.18 -3.99
C ALA A 76 -1.57 -3.94 -4.39
N TYR A 77 -1.80 -3.29 -5.54
CA TYR A 77 -3.13 -2.98 -6.07
C TYR A 77 -3.58 -3.89 -7.24
N ALA A 78 -2.68 -4.74 -7.76
CA ALA A 78 -2.96 -5.72 -8.83
C ALA A 78 -3.68 -6.97 -8.31
#